data_AF-A0A0L0BR00-F1
#
_entry.id   AF-A0A0L0BR00-F1
#
_cell.length_a   1.000
_cell.length_b   1.000
_cell.length_c   1.000
_cell.angle_alpha   90.00
_cell.angle_beta   90.00
_cell.angle_gamma   90.00
#
_symmetry.space_group_name_H-M   'P 1'
#
loop_
_entity.id
_entity.type
_entity.pdbx_description
1 polymer ?
#
loop_
_entity_poly.entity_id
_entity_poly.type
_entity_poly.pdbx_seq_one_letter_code
_entity_poly.pdbx_strand_id
1 'polypeptide(L)'
;MKRIYLSTTDNGKENDDKAPCQCSLEILKQFDSKFSEMNAKFSEITGEIKELKEIIQTQNETIMAALSTQKVVTESLVRQEKNNVAIKSVFPINTFEELKALNDAIIEENRQIYTNAMKLSLKGKLPKTLTTILSLQLILAINIDGTHGKKRLKDYEKVFDALMDAIRPLCEDPDKELRNALAVIKKRHFHNVCVEKKK
;
A
#
# COMPACT_ATOMS: atom_id res chain seq x y z
N MET A 1 42.43 14.25 28.88
CA MET A 1 42.71 13.36 30.03
C MET A 1 44.02 13.78 30.66
N LYS A 2 44.03 14.07 31.96
CA LYS A 2 45.18 14.61 32.70
C LYS A 2 46.22 13.50 32.93
N ARG A 3 47.47 13.71 32.48
CA ARG A 3 48.64 12.92 32.89
C ARG A 3 48.87 13.13 34.38
N ILE A 4 48.72 12.09 35.18
CA ILE A 4 49.09 12.10 36.58
C ILE A 4 50.59 11.79 36.65
N TYR A 5 51.38 12.81 36.96
CA TYR A 5 52.79 12.66 37.34
C TYR A 5 52.82 12.22 38.79
N LEU A 6 53.34 11.02 39.07
CA LEU A 6 53.67 10.58 40.42
C LEU A 6 54.95 11.29 40.85
N SER A 7 54.83 12.19 41.82
CA SER A 7 55.93 12.89 42.47
C SER A 7 56.75 11.92 43.33
N THR A 8 58.03 11.79 43.03
CA THR A 8 59.02 11.14 43.90
C THR A 8 59.40 12.11 45.02
N THR A 9 59.09 11.76 46.27
CA THR A 9 59.70 12.38 47.45
C THR A 9 60.89 11.54 47.88
N ASP A 10 62.06 12.15 47.79
CA ASP A 10 63.35 11.67 48.27
C ASP A 10 63.38 11.63 49.80
N ASN A 11 63.89 10.55 50.38
CA ASN A 11 64.50 10.57 51.71
C ASN A 11 65.43 9.35 51.84
N GLY A 12 66.73 9.65 51.92
CA GLY A 12 67.81 8.70 51.74
C GLY A 12 68.00 7.67 52.85
N LYS A 13 68.71 6.62 52.47
CA LYS A 13 69.91 6.03 53.11
C LYS A 13 70.38 4.85 52.25
N GLU A 14 71.68 4.79 52.01
CA GLU A 14 72.38 3.67 51.35
C GLU A 14 71.90 2.32 51.87
N ASN A 15 71.69 1.35 50.98
CA ASN A 15 72.11 -0.05 51.14
C ASN A 15 71.78 -0.87 49.88
N ASP A 16 72.82 -1.55 49.39
CA ASP A 16 72.85 -2.71 48.49
C ASP A 16 72.24 -2.56 47.08
N ASP A 17 73.09 -2.74 46.07
CA ASP A 17 72.74 -3.39 44.79
C ASP A 17 72.19 -4.81 45.06
N LYS A 18 71.03 -4.91 45.69
CA LYS A 18 70.27 -6.16 45.75
C LYS A 18 69.57 -6.28 44.42
N ALA A 19 70.10 -7.16 43.58
CA ALA A 19 69.40 -7.68 42.41
C ALA A 19 67.92 -7.92 42.81
N PRO A 20 66.95 -7.37 42.06
CA PRO A 20 65.54 -7.44 42.43
C PRO A 20 65.18 -8.89 42.74
N CYS A 21 64.52 -9.12 43.88
CA CYS A 21 64.25 -10.50 44.29
C CYS A 21 63.45 -11.20 43.19
N GLN A 22 63.78 -12.47 42.90
CA GLN A 22 63.20 -13.20 41.77
C GLN A 22 61.66 -13.13 41.75
N CYS A 23 61.04 -13.15 42.93
CA CYS A 23 59.60 -12.98 43.14
C CYS A 23 59.05 -11.64 42.60
N SER A 24 59.76 -10.52 42.79
CA SER A 24 59.34 -9.20 42.31
C SER A 24 59.41 -9.06 40.78
N LEU A 25 60.40 -9.69 40.15
CA LEU A 25 60.55 -9.76 38.69
C LEU A 25 59.47 -10.65 38.04
N GLU A 26 59.08 -11.74 38.70
CA GLU A 26 58.00 -12.64 38.27
C GLU A 26 56.65 -11.90 38.24
N ILE A 27 56.36 -11.13 39.30
CA ILE A 27 55.10 -10.36 39.44
C ILE A 27 54.98 -9.29 38.36
N LEU A 28 56.07 -8.57 38.07
CA LEU A 28 56.13 -7.55 37.01
C LEU A 28 55.85 -8.15 35.63
N LYS A 29 56.50 -9.28 35.29
CA LYS A 29 56.23 -10.01 34.04
C LYS A 29 54.78 -10.49 33.94
N GLN A 30 54.21 -10.94 35.05
CA GLN A 30 52.81 -11.38 35.09
C GLN A 30 51.83 -10.21 34.88
N PHE A 31 52.14 -9.05 35.43
CA PHE A 31 51.36 -7.83 35.26
C PHE A 31 51.41 -7.32 33.83
N ASP A 32 52.60 -7.23 33.23
CA ASP A 32 52.78 -6.80 31.83
C ASP A 32 52.07 -7.73 30.84
N SER A 33 52.15 -9.05 31.09
CA SER A 33 51.43 -10.05 30.30
C SER A 33 49.92 -9.83 30.35
N LYS A 34 49.34 -9.68 31.55
CA LYS A 34 47.90 -9.40 31.72
C LYS A 34 47.50 -8.04 31.13
N PHE A 35 48.35 -7.03 31.24
CA PHE A 35 48.09 -5.70 30.69
C PHE A 35 48.10 -5.72 29.15
N SER A 36 49.01 -6.47 28.55
CA SER A 36 49.05 -6.72 27.10
C SER A 36 47.77 -7.43 26.62
N GLU A 37 47.37 -8.49 27.33
CA GLU A 37 46.16 -9.26 27.03
C GLU A 37 44.88 -8.41 27.16
N MET A 38 44.82 -7.54 28.17
CA MET A 38 43.74 -6.59 28.36
C MET A 38 43.69 -5.55 27.24
N ASN A 39 44.82 -5.01 26.80
CA ASN A 39 44.88 -4.06 25.68
C ASN A 39 44.47 -4.71 24.35
N ALA A 40 44.83 -5.97 24.13
CA ALA A 40 44.39 -6.72 22.96
C ALA A 40 42.85 -6.84 22.92
N LYS A 41 42.23 -7.24 24.03
CA LYS A 41 40.76 -7.28 24.16
C LYS A 41 40.11 -5.91 24.00
N PHE A 42 40.74 -4.85 24.52
CA PHE A 42 40.25 -3.48 24.37
C PHE A 42 40.25 -3.03 22.91
N SER A 43 41.29 -3.40 22.16
CA SER A 43 41.39 -3.14 20.72
C SER A 43 40.30 -3.89 19.94
N GLU A 44 40.05 -5.15 20.30
CA GLU A 44 39.01 -5.99 19.69
C GLU A 44 37.61 -5.39 19.91
N ILE A 45 37.25 -5.07 21.15
CA ILE A 45 35.98 -4.41 21.51
C ILE A 45 35.83 -3.08 20.76
N THR A 46 36.90 -2.30 20.64
CA THR A 46 36.87 -1.02 19.92
C THR A 46 36.61 -1.23 18.42
N GLY A 47 37.12 -2.33 17.85
CA GLY A 47 36.83 -2.75 16.48
C GLY A 47 35.35 -3.11 16.29
N GLU A 48 34.82 -3.98 17.13
CA GLU A 48 33.41 -4.42 17.08
C GLU A 48 32.43 -3.24 17.20
N ILE A 49 32.71 -2.26 18.08
CA ILE A 49 31.89 -1.05 18.23
C ILE A 49 31.86 -0.23 16.94
N LYS A 50 32.98 -0.15 16.23
CA LYS A 50 33.08 0.60 14.98
C LYS A 50 32.25 -0.08 13.88
N GLU A 51 32.37 -1.39 13.74
CA GLU A 51 31.58 -2.17 12.78
C GLU A 51 30.08 -2.06 13.09
N LEU A 52 29.68 -2.22 14.35
CA LEU A 52 28.30 -2.03 14.80
C LEU A 52 27.76 -0.65 14.41
N LYS A 53 28.56 0.40 14.57
CA LYS A 53 28.18 1.76 14.20
C LYS A 53 27.94 1.90 12.70
N GLU A 54 28.81 1.32 11.87
CA GLU A 54 28.67 1.33 10.41
C GLU A 54 27.43 0.54 9.94
N ILE A 55 27.16 -0.61 10.56
CA ILE A 55 25.96 -1.41 10.31
C ILE A 55 24.69 -0.60 10.67
N ILE A 56 24.65 0.01 11.85
CA ILE A 56 23.50 0.83 12.29
C ILE A 56 23.26 1.99 11.34
N GLN A 57 24.31 2.66 10.88
CA GLN A 57 24.18 3.77 9.95
C GLN A 57 23.61 3.32 8.61
N THR A 58 24.11 2.21 8.06
CA THR A 58 23.62 1.62 6.82
C THR A 58 22.17 1.14 6.93
N GLN A 59 21.80 0.54 8.07
CA GLN A 59 20.43 0.11 8.34
C GLN A 59 19.47 1.30 8.41
N ASN A 60 19.86 2.38 9.09
CA ASN A 60 19.04 3.59 9.18
C ASN A 60 18.78 4.21 7.81
N GLU A 61 19.78 4.26 6.93
CA GLU A 61 19.62 4.74 5.56
C GLU A 61 18.64 3.86 4.77
N THR A 62 18.76 2.54 4.89
CA THR A 62 17.87 1.58 4.23
C THR A 62 16.43 1.70 4.72
N ILE A 63 16.23 1.83 6.04
CA ILE A 63 14.91 2.01 6.66
C ILE A 63 14.29 3.32 6.18
N MET A 64 15.05 4.41 6.14
CA MET A 64 14.56 5.71 5.67
C MET A 64 14.13 5.66 4.20
N ALA A 65 14.89 4.98 3.34
CA ALA A 65 14.53 4.78 1.94
C ALA A 65 13.21 3.97 1.79
N ALA A 66 13.07 2.90 2.56
CA ALA A 66 11.86 2.08 2.59
C ALA A 66 10.64 2.87 3.08
N LEU A 67 10.79 3.65 4.17
CA LEU A 67 9.73 4.49 4.72
C LEU A 67 9.29 5.59 3.76
N SER A 68 10.24 6.22 3.05
CA SER A 68 9.92 7.23 2.04
C SER A 68 9.09 6.63 0.89
N THR A 69 9.49 5.44 0.42
CA THR A 69 8.75 4.70 -0.61
C THR A 69 7.34 4.34 -0.14
N GLN A 70 7.21 3.82 1.09
CA GLN A 70 5.91 3.50 1.68
C GLN A 70 5.01 4.74 1.81
N LYS A 71 5.55 5.88 2.28
CA LYS A 71 4.80 7.14 2.41
C LYS A 71 4.17 7.56 1.09
N VAL A 72 4.94 7.56 -0.01
CA VAL A 72 4.46 7.95 -1.34
C VAL A 72 3.33 7.03 -1.80
N VAL A 73 3.50 5.71 -1.64
CA VAL A 73 2.47 4.72 -2.02
C VAL A 73 1.20 4.90 -1.18
N THR A 74 1.33 5.06 0.14
CA THR A 74 0.19 5.27 1.04
C THR A 74 -0.57 6.55 0.70
N GLU A 75 0.13 7.66 0.46
CA GLU A 75 -0.52 8.92 0.07
C GLU A 75 -1.30 8.80 -1.25
N SER A 76 -0.73 8.07 -2.22
CA SER A 76 -1.41 7.77 -3.49
C SER A 76 -2.69 6.95 -3.29
N LEU A 77 -2.62 5.88 -2.48
CA LEU A 77 -3.78 5.04 -2.16
C LEU A 77 -4.87 5.82 -1.43
N VAL A 78 -4.51 6.67 -0.47
CA VAL A 78 -5.48 7.52 0.26
C VAL A 78 -6.18 8.49 -0.69
N ARG A 79 -5.48 9.08 -1.65
CA ARG A 79 -6.09 9.97 -2.67
C ARG A 79 -7.05 9.19 -3.58
N GLN A 80 -6.65 8.00 -4.02
CA GLN A 80 -7.51 7.13 -4.84
C GLN A 80 -8.78 6.73 -4.09
N GLU A 81 -8.68 6.35 -2.81
CA GLU A 81 -9.84 5.95 -2.02
C GLU A 81 -10.80 7.13 -1.79
N LYS A 82 -10.29 8.34 -1.53
CA LYS A 82 -11.15 9.55 -1.41
C LYS A 82 -11.95 9.81 -2.69
N ASN A 83 -11.31 9.69 -3.86
CA ASN A 83 -11.97 9.86 -5.15
C ASN A 83 -13.01 8.74 -5.38
N ASN A 84 -12.68 7.50 -5.04
CA ASN A 84 -13.60 6.37 -5.13
C ASN A 84 -14.83 6.53 -4.22
N VAL A 85 -14.66 7.02 -2.99
CA VAL A 85 -15.77 7.27 -2.05
C VAL A 85 -16.72 8.33 -2.61
N ALA A 86 -16.20 9.42 -3.17
CA ALA A 86 -17.02 10.44 -3.81
C ALA A 86 -17.82 9.87 -5.00
N ILE A 87 -17.21 9.02 -5.83
CA ILE A 87 -17.87 8.45 -7.01
C ILE A 87 -18.86 7.34 -6.67
N LYS A 88 -18.65 6.59 -5.57
CA LYS A 88 -19.65 5.62 -5.09
C LYS A 88 -21.02 6.27 -4.84
N SER A 89 -21.05 7.55 -4.47
CA SER A 89 -22.31 8.29 -4.25
C SER A 89 -23.10 8.58 -5.54
N VAL A 90 -22.47 8.45 -6.70
CA VAL A 90 -23.10 8.66 -8.02
C VAL A 90 -23.94 7.44 -8.44
N PHE A 91 -23.71 6.29 -7.83
CA PHE A 91 -24.41 5.05 -8.15
C PHE A 91 -25.40 4.67 -7.03
N PRO A 92 -26.57 4.10 -7.37
CA PRO A 92 -27.05 3.78 -8.72
C PRO A 92 -27.65 4.99 -9.43
N ILE A 93 -27.49 5.04 -10.76
CA ILE A 93 -28.09 6.04 -11.65
C ILE A 93 -29.58 5.73 -11.80
N ASN A 94 -30.44 6.67 -11.43
CA ASN A 94 -31.89 6.47 -11.35
C ASN A 94 -32.63 7.00 -12.57
N THR A 95 -32.14 8.09 -13.15
CA THR A 95 -32.83 8.84 -14.20
C THR A 95 -31.99 8.98 -15.46
N PHE A 96 -32.62 9.35 -16.58
CA PHE A 96 -31.89 9.61 -17.82
C PHE A 96 -31.08 10.90 -17.76
N GLU A 97 -31.56 11.86 -16.97
CA GLU A 97 -30.91 13.14 -16.70
C GLU A 97 -29.61 12.90 -15.92
N GLU A 98 -29.62 12.04 -14.89
CA GLU A 98 -28.40 11.62 -14.18
C GLU A 98 -27.44 10.86 -15.10
N LEU A 99 -27.95 9.97 -15.95
CA LEU A 99 -27.13 9.23 -16.91
C LEU A 99 -26.44 10.17 -17.90
N LYS A 100 -27.15 11.19 -18.39
CA LYS A 100 -26.61 12.23 -19.26
C LYS A 100 -25.57 13.08 -18.54
N ALA A 101 -25.90 13.57 -17.34
CA ALA A 101 -25.00 14.39 -16.54
C ALA A 101 -23.69 13.65 -16.22
N LEU A 102 -23.78 12.36 -15.89
CA LEU A 102 -22.59 11.53 -15.69
C LEU A 102 -21.78 11.36 -16.98
N ASN A 103 -22.44 11.11 -18.11
CA ASN A 103 -21.78 11.02 -19.40
C ASN A 103 -21.03 12.31 -19.75
N ASP A 104 -21.64 13.46 -19.50
CA ASP A 104 -21.01 14.76 -19.77
C ASP A 104 -19.84 15.04 -18.81
N ALA A 105 -19.92 14.57 -17.56
CA ALA A 105 -18.88 14.71 -16.54
C ALA A 105 -17.65 13.80 -16.75
N ILE A 106 -17.80 12.70 -17.47
CA ILE A 106 -16.66 11.82 -17.80
C ILE A 106 -15.81 12.49 -18.88
N ILE A 107 -14.51 12.58 -18.62
CA ILE A 107 -13.46 13.05 -19.52
C ILE A 107 -12.29 12.07 -19.45
N GLU A 108 -11.37 12.11 -20.42
CA GLU A 108 -10.27 11.14 -20.50
C GLU A 108 -9.42 11.08 -19.22
N GLU A 109 -9.23 12.23 -18.55
CA GLU A 109 -8.42 12.35 -17.33
C GLU A 109 -9.07 11.65 -16.12
N ASN A 110 -10.40 11.58 -16.06
CA ASN A 110 -11.13 11.03 -14.91
C ASN A 110 -11.82 9.68 -15.20
N ARG A 111 -11.88 9.26 -16.48
CA ARG A 111 -12.53 8.03 -16.96
C ARG A 111 -12.13 6.80 -16.16
N GLN A 112 -10.82 6.65 -15.89
CA GLN A 112 -10.30 5.50 -15.14
C GLN A 112 -10.89 5.40 -13.73
N ILE A 113 -11.21 6.54 -13.10
CA ILE A 113 -11.77 6.56 -11.75
C ILE A 113 -13.20 6.02 -11.77
N TYR A 114 -14.02 6.42 -12.75
CA TYR A 114 -15.36 5.87 -12.94
C TYR A 114 -15.34 4.39 -13.30
N THR A 115 -14.46 3.96 -14.21
CA THR A 115 -14.27 2.55 -14.54
C THR A 115 -13.91 1.71 -13.31
N ASN A 116 -13.02 2.22 -12.45
CA ASN A 116 -12.64 1.53 -11.21
C ASN A 116 -13.80 1.44 -10.20
N ALA A 117 -14.58 2.52 -10.07
CA ALA A 117 -15.78 2.52 -9.24
C ALA A 117 -16.82 1.52 -9.75
N MET A 118 -17.04 1.44 -11.07
CA MET A 118 -17.91 0.43 -11.67
C MET A 118 -17.38 -0.99 -11.46
N LYS A 119 -16.07 -1.24 -11.61
CA LYS A 119 -15.45 -2.55 -11.31
C LYS A 119 -15.68 -2.99 -9.87
N LEU A 120 -15.57 -2.06 -8.91
CA LEU A 120 -15.84 -2.33 -7.51
C LEU A 120 -17.30 -2.73 -7.25
N SER A 121 -18.24 -2.08 -7.95
CA SER A 121 -19.68 -2.37 -7.87
C SER A 121 -20.08 -3.67 -8.59
N LEU A 122 -19.33 -4.08 -9.63
CA LEU A 122 -19.61 -5.26 -10.43
C LEU A 122 -19.03 -6.58 -9.89
N LYS A 123 -18.59 -6.64 -8.63
CA LYS A 123 -18.06 -7.87 -8.02
C LYS A 123 -19.09 -9.00 -7.95
N GLY A 124 -19.03 -9.93 -8.91
CA GLY A 124 -19.88 -11.11 -8.97
C GLY A 124 -20.55 -11.31 -10.34
N LYS A 125 -21.73 -11.95 -10.35
CA LYS A 125 -22.49 -12.17 -11.60
C LYS A 125 -23.15 -10.85 -12.03
N LEU A 126 -22.89 -10.41 -13.26
CA LEU A 126 -23.40 -9.16 -13.82
C LEU A 126 -24.92 -8.97 -13.66
N PRO A 127 -25.80 -9.98 -13.88
CA PRO A 127 -27.25 -9.81 -13.66
C PRO A 127 -27.67 -9.55 -12.20
N LYS A 128 -26.78 -9.74 -11.22
CA LYS A 128 -27.03 -9.45 -9.81
C LYS A 128 -26.44 -8.10 -9.38
N THR A 129 -25.33 -7.70 -9.99
CA THR A 129 -24.58 -6.51 -9.59
C THR A 129 -24.87 -5.29 -10.46
N LEU A 130 -25.36 -5.45 -11.69
CA LEU A 130 -25.65 -4.31 -12.58
C LEU A 130 -26.65 -3.31 -11.98
N THR A 131 -27.58 -3.79 -11.14
CA THR A 131 -28.54 -2.93 -10.42
C THR A 131 -27.90 -1.98 -9.40
N THR A 132 -26.62 -2.18 -9.07
CA THR A 132 -25.84 -1.29 -8.21
C THR A 132 -25.29 -0.07 -8.95
N ILE A 133 -25.20 -0.15 -10.30
CA ILE A 133 -24.75 0.95 -11.16
C ILE A 133 -25.95 1.63 -11.82
N LEU A 134 -26.87 0.87 -12.40
CA LEU A 134 -28.07 1.37 -13.04
C LEU A 134 -29.27 0.91 -12.25
N SER A 135 -30.17 1.83 -11.88
CA SER A 135 -31.38 1.46 -11.16
C SER A 135 -32.23 0.48 -11.96
N LEU A 136 -33.05 -0.31 -11.26
CA LEU A 136 -33.97 -1.24 -11.93
C LEU A 136 -34.89 -0.51 -12.92
N GLN A 137 -35.39 0.68 -12.57
CA GLN A 137 -36.27 1.46 -13.45
C GLN A 137 -35.55 1.86 -14.74
N LEU A 138 -34.31 2.33 -14.62
CA LEU A 138 -33.49 2.70 -15.77
C LEU A 138 -33.20 1.48 -16.66
N ILE A 139 -32.85 0.34 -16.06
CA ILE A 139 -32.63 -0.93 -16.77
C ILE A 139 -33.85 -1.37 -17.58
N LEU A 140 -35.06 -1.21 -17.03
CA LEU A 140 -36.29 -1.57 -17.74
C LEU A 140 -36.55 -0.67 -18.96
N ALA A 141 -36.16 0.61 -18.86
CA ALA A 141 -36.39 1.66 -19.84
C ALA A 141 -35.31 1.77 -20.95
N ILE A 142 -34.18 1.06 -20.84
CA ILE A 142 -33.10 1.06 -21.83
C ILE A 142 -32.97 -0.25 -22.58
N ASN A 143 -32.41 -0.19 -23.79
CA ASN A 143 -31.81 -1.31 -24.51
C ASN A 143 -30.42 -0.89 -25.01
N ILE A 144 -29.55 -1.85 -25.33
CA ILE A 144 -28.20 -1.52 -25.83
C ILE A 144 -28.27 -0.72 -27.14
N ASP A 145 -29.10 -1.17 -28.09
CA ASP A 145 -29.23 -0.53 -29.42
C ASP A 145 -30.53 0.28 -29.61
N GLY A 146 -31.37 0.44 -28.57
CA GLY A 146 -32.55 1.30 -28.65
C GLY A 146 -33.76 0.72 -29.41
N THR A 147 -34.13 -0.53 -29.16
CA THR A 147 -35.31 -1.16 -29.79
C THR A 147 -36.58 -1.01 -28.97
N HIS A 148 -37.76 -1.09 -29.60
CA HIS A 148 -39.09 -1.08 -28.97
C HIS A 148 -39.42 0.16 -28.14
N GLY A 149 -39.06 1.36 -28.63
CA GLY A 149 -39.35 2.64 -27.95
C GLY A 149 -38.53 2.86 -26.67
N LYS A 150 -37.55 2.00 -26.39
CA LYS A 150 -36.61 2.16 -25.27
C LYS A 150 -35.41 2.97 -25.70
N LYS A 151 -34.87 3.78 -24.78
CA LYS A 151 -33.67 4.56 -25.07
C LYS A 151 -32.46 3.65 -25.29
N ARG A 152 -31.54 4.11 -26.13
CA ARG A 152 -30.32 3.40 -26.49
C ARG A 152 -29.21 3.73 -25.48
N LEU A 153 -28.64 2.72 -24.84
CA LEU A 153 -27.55 2.91 -23.86
C LEU A 153 -26.27 3.42 -24.55
N LYS A 154 -26.03 2.99 -25.79
CA LYS A 154 -24.89 3.43 -26.60
C LYS A 154 -24.89 4.92 -26.94
N ASP A 155 -25.99 5.63 -26.75
CA ASP A 155 -26.02 7.10 -26.95
C ASP A 155 -25.28 7.85 -25.83
N TYR A 156 -24.95 7.16 -24.72
CA TYR A 156 -24.12 7.66 -23.63
C TYR A 156 -22.72 7.05 -23.72
N GLU A 157 -22.00 7.42 -24.79
CA GLU A 157 -20.74 6.78 -25.22
C GLU A 157 -19.71 6.67 -24.09
N LYS A 158 -19.46 7.75 -23.34
CA LYS A 158 -18.44 7.78 -22.29
C LYS A 158 -18.80 6.87 -21.11
N VAL A 159 -20.07 6.84 -20.71
CA VAL A 159 -20.55 5.90 -19.69
C VAL A 159 -20.50 4.47 -20.20
N PHE A 160 -20.93 4.25 -21.44
CA PHE A 160 -20.94 2.93 -22.07
C PHE A 160 -19.52 2.37 -22.16
N ASP A 161 -18.55 3.14 -22.63
CA ASP A 161 -17.16 2.73 -22.75
C ASP A 161 -16.54 2.45 -21.38
N ALA A 162 -16.79 3.31 -20.39
CA ALA A 162 -16.33 3.09 -19.02
C ALA A 162 -16.91 1.81 -18.40
N LEU A 163 -18.18 1.51 -18.69
CA LEU A 163 -18.87 0.29 -18.26
C LEU A 163 -18.33 -0.95 -18.98
N MET A 164 -18.08 -0.87 -20.28
CA MET A 164 -17.50 -1.96 -21.07
C MET A 164 -16.11 -2.32 -20.57
N ASP A 165 -15.28 -1.33 -20.24
CA ASP A 165 -13.96 -1.55 -19.65
C ASP A 165 -14.02 -2.08 -18.21
N ALA A 166 -15.12 -1.83 -17.50
CA ALA A 166 -15.37 -2.43 -16.20
C ALA A 166 -15.78 -3.91 -16.30
N ILE A 167 -16.50 -4.29 -17.37
CA ILE A 167 -16.98 -5.66 -17.62
C ILE A 167 -15.92 -6.53 -18.30
N ARG A 168 -15.05 -5.96 -19.14
CA ARG A 168 -14.02 -6.66 -19.91
C ARG A 168 -13.19 -7.69 -19.12
N PRO A 169 -12.76 -7.42 -17.87
CA PRO A 169 -12.02 -8.41 -17.09
C PRO A 169 -12.86 -9.61 -16.60
N LEU A 170 -14.18 -9.56 -16.72
CA LEU A 170 -15.11 -10.55 -16.17
C LEU A 170 -15.57 -11.60 -17.20
N CYS A 171 -15.41 -11.34 -18.49
CA CYS A 171 -15.89 -12.21 -19.57
C CYS A 171 -15.18 -11.93 -20.91
N GLU A 172 -15.26 -12.88 -21.84
CA GLU A 172 -14.67 -12.75 -23.18
C GLU A 172 -15.42 -11.76 -24.07
N ASP A 173 -16.75 -11.69 -23.96
CA ASP A 173 -17.62 -10.81 -24.75
C ASP A 173 -18.48 -9.93 -23.84
N PRO A 174 -18.00 -8.71 -23.51
CA PRO A 174 -18.69 -7.78 -22.62
C PRO A 174 -20.04 -7.30 -23.15
N ASP A 175 -20.19 -7.15 -24.47
CA ASP A 175 -21.45 -6.65 -25.07
C ASP A 175 -22.52 -7.72 -24.93
N LYS A 176 -22.18 -8.98 -25.26
CA LYS A 176 -23.09 -10.12 -25.10
C LYS A 176 -23.45 -10.36 -23.63
N GLU A 177 -22.49 -10.28 -22.72
CA GLU A 177 -22.76 -10.48 -21.29
C GLU A 177 -23.63 -9.36 -20.72
N LEU A 178 -23.42 -8.10 -21.13
CA LEU A 178 -24.29 -6.98 -20.76
C LEU A 178 -25.72 -7.16 -21.29
N ARG A 179 -25.89 -7.62 -22.55
CA ARG A 179 -27.22 -7.94 -23.11
C ARG A 179 -27.92 -9.02 -22.28
N ASN A 180 -27.20 -10.08 -21.97
CA ASN A 180 -27.72 -11.19 -21.17
C ASN A 180 -28.13 -10.70 -19.77
N ALA A 181 -27.30 -9.91 -19.11
CA ALA A 181 -27.62 -9.34 -17.80
C ALA A 181 -28.88 -8.48 -17.82
N LEU A 182 -29.01 -7.56 -18.78
CA LEU A 182 -30.22 -6.76 -18.94
C LEU A 182 -31.47 -7.64 -19.18
N ALA A 183 -31.36 -8.68 -20.01
CA ALA A 183 -32.45 -9.60 -20.29
C ALA A 183 -32.87 -10.41 -19.04
N VAL A 184 -31.92 -10.93 -18.28
CA VAL A 184 -32.16 -11.68 -17.04
C VAL A 184 -32.82 -10.80 -15.98
N ILE A 185 -32.36 -9.56 -15.80
CA ILE A 185 -32.93 -8.62 -14.84
C ILE A 185 -34.38 -8.29 -15.21
N LYS A 186 -34.64 -7.95 -16.48
CA LYS A 186 -35.99 -7.70 -17.01
C LYS A 186 -36.91 -8.90 -16.80
N LYS A 187 -36.45 -10.10 -17.20
CA LYS A 187 -37.22 -11.34 -17.06
C LYS A 187 -37.58 -11.62 -15.60
N ARG A 188 -36.62 -11.47 -14.68
CA ARG A 188 -36.85 -11.65 -13.24
C ARG A 188 -37.88 -10.67 -12.71
N HIS A 189 -37.78 -9.39 -13.07
CA HIS A 189 -38.74 -8.37 -12.64
C HIS A 189 -40.16 -8.70 -13.11
N PHE A 190 -40.35 -8.97 -14.40
CA PHE A 190 -41.69 -9.29 -14.94
C PHE A 190 -42.24 -10.60 -14.38
N HIS A 191 -41.40 -11.61 -14.13
CA HIS A 191 -41.83 -12.83 -13.45
C HIS A 191 -42.38 -12.55 -12.05
N ASN A 192 -41.66 -11.75 -11.26
CA ASN A 192 -42.09 -11.38 -9.91
C ASN A 192 -43.41 -10.61 -9.93
N VAL A 193 -43.54 -9.61 -10.82
CA VAL A 193 -44.79 -8.85 -10.99
C VAL A 193 -45.96 -9.77 -11.36
N CYS A 194 -45.74 -10.73 -12.25
CA CYS A 194 -46.78 -11.71 -12.62
C CYS A 194 -47.17 -12.63 -11.47
N VAL A 195 -46.22 -13.03 -10.63
CA VAL A 195 -46.47 -13.87 -9.45
C VAL A 195 -47.21 -13.08 -8.37
N GLU A 196 -46.84 -11.82 -8.14
CA GLU A 196 -47.51 -10.94 -7.19
C GLU A 196 -48.97 -10.67 -7.57
N LYS A 197 -49.26 -10.48 -8.85
CA LYS A 197 -50.65 -10.31 -9.34
C LYS A 197 -51.53 -11.56 -9.21
N LYS A 198 -50.94 -12.73 -8.96
CA LYS A 198 -51.66 -14.00 -8.76
C LYS A 198 -51.91 -14.32 -7.28
N LYS A 199 -51.34 -13.54 -6.36
CA LYS A 199 -51.62 -13.61 -4.92
C LYS A 199 -52.75 -12.66 -4.57
#